data_AF-A0A5B1CEI4-F1
#
_entry.id   AF-A0A5B1CEI4-F1
#
_cell.length_a   1.000
_cell.length_b   1.000
_cell.length_c   1.000
_cell.angle_alpha   90.00
_cell.angle_beta   90.00
_cell.angle_gamma   90.00
#
_symmetry.space_group_name_H-M   'P 1'
#
loop_
_entity.id
_entity.type
_entity.pdbx_description
1 polymer ?
#
loop_
_entity_poly.entity_id
_entity_poly.type
_entity_poly.pdbx_seq_one_letter_code
_entity_poly.pdbx_strand_id
1 'polypeptide(L)' 'MNTDISLLTSEYQTLLSELKSRSHDDITDALVADHDWTEAGASELAMVVKNYGAFFLRNAAALAIATGQEDGDLSF' A
#
# COMPACT_ATOMS: atom_id res chain seq x y z
N MET A 1 -7.79 5.75 14.01
CA MET A 1 -8.92 4.84 13.69
C MET A 1 -8.29 3.49 13.41
N ASN A 2 -8.66 2.41 14.10
CA ASN A 2 -8.05 1.09 13.86
C ASN A 2 -8.68 0.53 12.58
N THR A 3 -8.20 0.97 11.42
CA THR A 3 -8.61 0.43 10.13
C THR A 3 -8.34 -1.07 10.17
N ASP A 4 -9.40 -1.86 10.05
CA ASP A 4 -9.25 -3.31 10.05
C ASP A 4 -8.45 -3.69 8.79
N ILE A 5 -7.20 -4.06 8.99
CA ILE A 5 -6.29 -4.44 7.90
C ILE A 5 -6.87 -5.58 7.06
N SER A 6 -7.76 -6.40 7.62
CA SER A 6 -8.43 -7.47 6.89
C SER A 6 -9.45 -6.93 5.88
N LEU A 7 -10.15 -5.84 6.20
CA LEU A 7 -11.07 -5.17 5.28
C LEU A 7 -10.28 -4.55 4.12
N LEU A 8 -9.26 -3.75 4.43
CA LEU A 8 -8.40 -3.12 3.42
C LEU A 8 -7.69 -4.15 2.53
N THR A 9 -7.27 -5.28 3.11
CA THR A 9 -6.71 -6.40 2.34
C THR A 9 -7.74 -6.97 1.36
N SER A 10 -9.00 -7.09 1.77
CA SER A 10 -10.08 -7.61 0.90
C SER A 10 -10.39 -6.65 -0.24
N GLU A 11 -10.36 -5.34 0.02
CA GLU A 11 -10.51 -4.30 -1.00
C GLU A 11 -9.39 -4.39 -2.04
N TYR A 12 -8.12 -4.43 -1.60
CA TYR A 12 -6.99 -4.58 -2.53
C TYR A 12 -7.01 -5.91 -3.28
N GLN A 13 -7.46 -7.00 -2.65
CA GLN A 13 -7.61 -8.28 -3.36
C GLN A 13 -8.65 -8.18 -4.48
N THR A 14 -9.75 -7.47 -4.24
CA THR A 14 -10.80 -7.23 -5.24
C THR A 14 -10.25 -6.38 -6.38
N LEU A 15 -9.67 -5.22 -6.07
CA LEU A 15 -9.01 -4.34 -7.04
C LEU A 15 -8.01 -5.10 -7.93
N LEU A 16 -7.08 -5.83 -7.31
CA LEU A 16 -6.02 -6.55 -8.01
C LEU A 16 -6.53 -7.78 -8.77
N SER A 17 -7.75 -8.24 -8.51
CA SER A 17 -8.38 -9.34 -9.27
C SER A 17 -8.94 -8.89 -10.62
N GLU A 18 -9.22 -7.59 -10.76
CA GLU A 18 -9.78 -6.98 -11.97
C GLU A 18 -8.68 -6.58 -12.97
N LEU A 19 -7.42 -6.52 -12.51
CA LEU A 19 -6.29 -6.17 -13.35
C LEU A 19 -5.93 -7.28 -14.34
N LYS A 20 -5.61 -6.86 -15.58
CA LYS A 20 -5.14 -7.76 -16.63
C LYS A 20 -3.73 -8.29 -16.36
N SER A 21 -2.91 -7.53 -15.63
CA SER A 21 -1.59 -7.94 -15.21
C SER A 21 -1.27 -7.41 -13.80
N ARG A 22 -0.24 -7.99 -13.17
CA ARG A 22 0.31 -7.51 -11.89
C ARG A 22 1.63 -6.79 -12.11
N SER A 23 1.73 -6.04 -13.22
CA SER A 23 2.87 -5.16 -13.48
C SER A 23 2.90 -4.04 -12.42
N HIS A 24 4.05 -3.40 -12.26
CA HIS A 24 4.18 -2.26 -11.35
C HIS A 24 3.25 -1.11 -11.76
N ASP A 25 3.18 -0.85 -13.07
CA ASP A 25 2.40 0.25 -13.64
C ASP A 25 0.90 -0.01 -13.49
N ASP A 26 0.42 -1.23 -13.81
CA ASP A 26 -0.99 -1.60 -13.65
C ASP A 26 -1.47 -1.49 -12.19
N ILE A 27 -0.61 -1.85 -11.23
CA ILE A 27 -0.91 -1.72 -9.80
C ILE A 27 -0.95 -0.24 -9.40
N THR A 28 0.01 0.55 -9.87
CA THR A 28 0.09 1.99 -9.56
C THR A 28 -1.14 2.73 -10.09
N ASP A 29 -1.49 2.49 -11.36
CA ASP A 29 -2.66 3.09 -12.00
C ASP A 29 -3.96 2.75 -11.26
N ALA A 30 -4.11 1.50 -10.82
CA ALA A 30 -5.29 1.06 -10.07
C ALA A 30 -5.40 1.75 -8.69
N LEU A 31 -4.29 1.92 -7.99
CA LEU A 31 -4.25 2.60 -6.70
C LEU A 31 -4.58 4.09 -6.81
N VAL A 32 -4.12 4.75 -7.88
CA VAL A 32 -4.43 6.15 -8.17
C VAL A 32 -5.91 6.32 -8.54
N ALA A 33 -6.47 5.39 -9.32
CA ALA A 33 -7.84 5.48 -9.78
C ALA A 33 -8.88 5.23 -8.67
N ASP A 34 -8.65 4.22 -7.83
CA ASP A 34 -9.70 3.67 -6.96
C ASP A 34 -9.44 3.86 -5.45
N HIS A 35 -8.25 4.34 -5.06
CA HIS A 35 -7.84 4.42 -3.65
C HIS A 35 -7.20 5.77 -3.25
N ASP A 36 -7.49 6.84 -3.98
CA ASP A 36 -7.07 8.23 -3.67
C ASP A 36 -5.54 8.43 -3.49
N TRP A 37 -4.71 7.54 -4.05
CA TRP A 37 -3.27 7.70 -4.00
C TRP A 37 -2.80 8.74 -5.01
N THR A 38 -1.78 9.51 -4.64
CA THR A 38 -0.97 10.22 -5.64
C THR A 38 -0.10 9.21 -6.40
N GLU A 39 0.27 9.54 -7.65
CA GLU A 39 1.10 8.66 -8.49
C GLU A 39 2.42 8.29 -7.79
N ALA A 40 3.05 9.26 -7.13
CA ALA A 40 4.26 9.04 -6.35
C ALA A 40 4.03 8.09 -5.16
N GLY A 41 2.96 8.32 -4.38
CA GLY A 41 2.62 7.46 -3.25
C GLY A 41 2.29 6.02 -3.67
N ALA A 42 1.50 5.84 -4.72
CA ALA A 42 1.15 4.54 -5.27
C ALA A 42 2.38 3.78 -5.79
N SER A 43 3.27 4.48 -6.52
CA SER A 43 4.49 3.88 -7.06
C SER A 43 5.46 3.44 -5.95
N GLU A 44 5.63 4.27 -4.92
CA GLU A 44 6.43 3.92 -3.74
C GLU A 44 5.83 2.71 -3.00
N LEU A 45 4.51 2.69 -2.79
CA LEU A 45 3.82 1.57 -2.15
C LEU A 45 4.03 0.26 -2.92
N ALA A 46 3.82 0.28 -4.24
CA ALA A 46 4.03 -0.87 -5.12
C ALA A 46 5.50 -1.34 -5.10
N MET A 47 6.46 -0.40 -5.10
CA MET A 47 7.89 -0.70 -5.03
C MET A 47 8.26 -1.38 -3.71
N VAL A 48 7.79 -0.85 -2.57
CA VAL A 48 8.10 -1.42 -1.24
C VAL A 48 7.53 -2.83 -1.11
N VAL A 49 6.29 -3.05 -1.57
CA VAL A 49 5.68 -4.39 -1.60
C VAL A 49 6.50 -5.35 -2.45
N LYS A 50 6.90 -4.94 -3.66
CA LYS A 50 7.69 -5.77 -4.58
C LYS A 50 9.07 -6.13 -4.05
N ASN A 51 9.77 -5.17 -3.43
CA ASN A 51 11.15 -5.34 -3.02
C ASN A 51 11.30 -6.01 -1.65
N TYR A 52 10.37 -5.75 -0.73
CA TYR A 52 10.52 -6.17 0.67
C TYR A 52 9.42 -7.13 1.16
N GLY A 53 8.25 -7.12 0.52
CA GLY A 53 7.13 -8.00 0.84
C GLY A 53 6.54 -7.81 2.25
N ALA A 54 5.59 -8.67 2.58
CA ALA A 54 4.79 -8.56 3.82
C ALA A 54 5.62 -8.72 5.10
N PHE A 55 6.75 -9.43 5.07
CA PHE A 55 7.63 -9.59 6.24
C PHE A 55 8.25 -8.26 6.68
N PHE A 56 8.70 -7.44 5.74
CA PHE A 56 9.26 -6.13 6.08
C PHE A 56 8.16 -5.17 6.53
N LEU A 57 7.06 -5.13 5.79
CA LEU A 57 5.93 -4.23 6.04
C LEU A 57 5.30 -4.46 7.43
N ARG A 58 5.13 -5.71 7.87
CA ARG A 58 4.62 -5.99 9.23
C ARG A 58 5.57 -5.48 10.33
N ASN A 59 6.88 -5.51 10.09
CA ASN A 59 7.86 -4.99 11.05
C ASN A 59 7.89 -3.46 11.02
N ALA A 60 7.78 -2.84 9.83
CA ALA A 60 7.68 -1.39 9.69
C ALA A 60 6.43 -0.84 10.39
N ALA A 61 5.27 -1.48 10.20
CA ALA A 61 4.03 -1.12 10.89
C ALA A 61 4.16 -1.25 12.42
N ALA A 62 4.73 -2.36 12.90
CA ALA A 62 4.96 -2.55 14.33
C ALA A 62 5.91 -1.48 14.91
N LEU A 63 6.95 -1.11 14.16
CA LEU A 63 7.89 -0.05 14.56
C LEU A 63 7.19 1.32 14.64
N ALA A 64 6.42 1.69 13.60
CA ALA A 64 5.68 2.95 13.57
C ALA A 64 4.72 3.10 14.76
N ILE A 65 3.98 2.04 15.09
CA ILE A 65 3.11 2.00 16.28
C ILE A 65 3.92 2.15 17.56
N ALA A 66 5.02 1.41 17.70
CA ALA A 66 5.87 1.48 18.88
C ALA A 66 6.52 2.85 19.08
N THR A 67 6.77 3.59 18.00
CA THR A 67 7.33 4.95 18.04
C THR A 67 6.27 6.05 18.09
N GLY A 68 4.98 5.72 17.96
CA GLY A 68 3.89 6.70 17.88
C GLY A 68 3.92 7.55 16.59
N GLN A 69 4.49 7.02 15.52
CA GLN A 69 4.53 7.68 14.21
C GLN A 69 3.30 7.22 13.40
N GLU A 70 2.31 8.11 13.22
CA GLU A 70 1.11 7.81 12.42
C GLU A 70 1.31 8.21 10.95
N ASP A 71 1.73 9.45 10.70
CA ASP A 71 2.02 9.96 9.36
C ASP A 71 3.53 9.96 9.10
N GLY A 72 3.94 9.59 7.89
CA GLY A 72 5.32 9.72 7.44
C GLY A 72 5.65 11.15 6.98
N ASP A 73 6.93 11.48 6.90
CA ASP A 73 7.41 12.80 6.46
C ASP A 73 7.58 12.91 4.92
N LEU A 74 7.18 11.88 4.17
CA LEU A 74 7.25 11.89 2.70
C LEU A 74 6.09 12.74 2.14
N SER A 75 6.42 13.92 1.66
CA SER A 75 5.47 14.94 1.18
C SER A 75 4.98 14.68 -0.26
N PHE A 76 4.19 13.63 -0.48
CA PHE A 76 3.59 13.33 -1.80
C PHE A 76 2.08 13.51 -1.85
#